data_AF-A0A2D4GLE4-F1
#
_entry.id   AF-A0A2D4GLE4-F1
#
_cell.length_a   1.000
_cell.length_b   1.000
_cell.length_c   1.000
_cell.angle_alpha   90.00
_cell.angle_beta   90.00
_cell.angle_gamma   90.00
#
_symmetry.space_group_name_H-M   'P 1'
#
loop_
_entity.id
_entity.type
_entity.pdbx_description
1 polymer ?
#
loop_
_entity_poly.entity_id
_entity_poly.type
_entity_poly.pdbx_seq_one_letter_code
_entity_poly.pdbx_strand_id
1 'polypeptide(L)'
;IDVYLYEVDIKPDKCPRRVNREVVDSMVQHFKVTIFGDRRPVYDGKRSLYTANPLPVATTGVDLDVTLPGEGGKDRPFKVSIKFVSRVSWHLLHEVLTGRTLPEPLELDKPISTNPVHAVDVVLRHLPSM
;
A
#
# COMPACT_ATOMS: atom_id res chain seq x y z
N ILE A 1 7.58 6.31 -15.67
CA ILE A 1 7.68 6.21 -14.19
C ILE A 1 6.94 4.96 -13.80
N ASP A 2 7.53 4.13 -12.97
CA ASP A 2 6.87 2.93 -12.47
C ASP A 2 6.75 3.05 -10.95
N VAL A 3 5.70 2.46 -10.39
CA VAL A 3 5.53 2.36 -8.94
C VAL A 3 5.52 0.91 -8.51
N TYR A 4 5.86 0.65 -7.25
CA TYR A 4 5.97 -0.69 -6.69
C TYR A 4 4.76 -0.94 -5.82
N LEU A 5 3.99 -1.98 -6.15
CA LEU A 5 2.78 -2.39 -5.45
C LEU A 5 3.11 -3.49 -4.45
N TYR A 6 2.65 -3.28 -3.23
CA TYR A 6 2.72 -4.21 -2.12
C TYR A 6 1.32 -4.55 -1.63
N GLU A 7 1.10 -5.81 -1.26
CA GLU A 7 -0.04 -6.24 -0.46
C GLU A 7 0.26 -5.99 1.01
N VAL A 8 -0.69 -5.40 1.70
CA VAL A 8 -0.71 -5.22 3.16
C VAL A 8 -1.87 -6.01 3.73
N ASP A 9 -1.59 -6.90 4.67
CA ASP A 9 -2.59 -7.59 5.48
C ASP A 9 -2.45 -7.15 6.94
N ILE A 10 -3.54 -6.69 7.55
CA ILE A 10 -3.55 -6.19 8.93
C ILE A 10 -4.45 -7.10 9.77
N LYS A 11 -3.93 -7.56 10.90
CA LYS A 11 -4.69 -8.31 11.90
C LYS A 11 -4.76 -7.52 13.21
N PRO A 12 -5.95 -7.34 13.82
CA PRO A 12 -7.26 -7.86 13.39
C PRO A 12 -7.80 -7.21 12.09
N ASP A 13 -8.52 -7.99 11.29
CA ASP A 13 -8.90 -7.71 9.89
C ASP A 13 -10.20 -6.88 9.72
N LYS A 14 -10.97 -6.69 10.80
CA LYS A 14 -12.24 -5.96 10.80
C LYS A 14 -12.13 -4.49 11.24
N CYS A 15 -10.97 -3.87 11.05
CA CYS A 15 -10.75 -2.49 11.44
C CYS A 15 -11.31 -1.51 10.40
N PRO A 16 -11.86 -0.34 10.82
CA PRO A 16 -12.23 0.72 9.89
C PRO A 16 -11.03 1.17 9.05
N ARG A 17 -11.27 1.61 7.80
CA ARG A 17 -10.18 2.06 6.90
C ARG A 17 -9.30 3.15 7.51
N ARG A 18 -9.89 4.07 8.27
CA ARG A 18 -9.15 5.12 9.00
C ARG A 18 -8.14 4.52 9.97
N VAL A 19 -8.54 3.53 10.78
CA VAL A 19 -7.64 2.82 11.69
C VAL A 19 -6.54 2.10 10.93
N ASN A 20 -6.86 1.45 9.81
CA ASN A 20 -5.84 0.80 8.97
C ASN A 20 -4.78 1.79 8.46
N ARG A 21 -5.19 3.03 8.15
CA ARG A 21 -4.25 4.09 7.75
C ARG A 21 -3.35 4.51 8.88
N GLU A 22 -3.90 4.68 10.09
CA GLU A 22 -3.12 4.99 11.30
C GLU A 22 -2.11 3.86 11.61
N VAL A 23 -2.52 2.60 11.47
CA VAL A 23 -1.62 1.43 11.63
C VAL A 23 -0.47 1.51 10.63
N VAL A 24 -0.76 1.74 9.35
CA VAL A 24 0.28 1.83 8.32
C VAL A 24 1.17 3.05 8.51
N ASP A 25 0.65 4.20 8.91
CA ASP A 25 1.46 5.39 9.20
C ASP A 25 2.41 5.16 10.39
N SER A 26 1.89 4.58 11.49
CA SER A 26 2.70 4.16 12.62
C SER A 26 3.79 3.18 12.19
N MET A 27 3.45 2.16 11.39
CA MET A 27 4.42 1.21 10.85
C MET A 27 5.53 1.89 10.03
N VAL A 28 5.18 2.84 9.17
CA VAL A 28 6.14 3.57 8.33
C VAL A 28 7.11 4.38 9.18
N GLN A 29 6.62 5.00 10.25
CA GLN A 29 7.45 5.76 11.18
C GLN A 29 8.37 4.85 12.01
N HIS A 30 7.84 3.78 12.60
CA HIS A 30 8.60 2.86 13.46
C HIS A 30 9.66 2.06 12.70
N PHE A 31 9.35 1.61 11.48
CA PHE A 31 10.26 0.83 10.63
C PHE A 31 10.95 1.68 9.56
N LYS A 32 11.09 3.00 9.81
CA LYS A 32 11.73 3.93 8.88
C LYS A 32 13.16 3.49 8.53
N VAL A 33 13.99 3.15 9.52
CA VAL A 33 15.41 2.85 9.26
C VAL A 33 15.59 1.51 8.53
N THR A 34 14.78 0.51 8.85
CA THR A 34 14.98 -0.87 8.37
C THR A 34 14.30 -1.15 7.05
N ILE A 35 13.13 -0.56 6.78
CA ILE A 35 12.30 -0.90 5.62
C ILE A 35 12.06 0.31 4.72
N PHE A 36 11.53 1.41 5.28
CA PHE A 36 10.98 2.49 4.45
C PHE A 36 12.05 3.49 3.99
N GLY A 37 13.11 3.72 4.74
CA GLY A 37 14.09 4.78 4.51
C GLY A 37 13.39 6.15 4.43
N ASP A 38 13.75 6.95 3.42
CA ASP A 38 13.07 8.22 3.13
C ASP A 38 11.87 8.08 2.17
N ARG A 39 11.45 6.84 1.87
CA ARG A 39 10.29 6.60 1.01
C ARG A 39 9.02 6.99 1.75
N ARG A 40 8.08 7.57 1.01
CA ARG A 40 6.75 7.95 1.48
C ARG A 40 5.72 7.05 0.80
N PRO A 41 5.42 5.87 1.37
CA PRO A 41 4.41 4.98 0.80
C PRO A 41 3.02 5.62 0.87
N VAL A 42 2.19 5.29 -0.10
CA VAL A 42 0.76 5.64 -0.10
C VAL A 42 -0.06 4.37 0.02
N TYR A 43 -1.12 4.41 0.82
CA TYR A 43 -1.95 3.24 1.13
C TYR A 43 -3.41 3.50 0.79
N ASP A 44 -4.14 2.48 0.33
CA ASP A 44 -5.55 2.58 -0.05
C ASP A 44 -6.53 2.51 1.14
N GLY A 45 -6.03 2.11 2.32
CA GLY A 45 -6.81 1.88 3.54
C GLY A 45 -7.31 0.44 3.73
N LYS A 46 -6.96 -0.48 2.81
CA LYS A 46 -7.45 -1.86 2.78
C LYS A 46 -6.35 -2.90 2.53
N ARG A 47 -5.66 -2.86 1.38
CA ARG A 47 -4.66 -3.86 0.97
C ARG A 47 -3.52 -3.33 0.12
N SER A 48 -3.73 -2.28 -0.67
CA SER A 48 -2.75 -1.83 -1.66
C SER A 48 -1.88 -0.72 -1.11
N LEU A 49 -0.57 -0.96 -1.04
CA LEU A 49 0.43 0.04 -0.70
C LEU A 49 1.38 0.25 -1.87
N TYR A 50 1.66 1.52 -2.20
CA TYR A 50 2.53 1.88 -3.32
C TYR A 50 3.72 2.69 -2.86
N THR A 51 4.88 2.46 -3.48
CA THR A 51 6.06 3.32 -3.33
C THR A 51 6.64 3.71 -4.68
N ALA A 52 7.31 4.87 -4.73
CA ALA A 52 8.05 5.32 -5.91
C ALA A 52 9.34 4.51 -6.13
N ASN A 53 9.94 3.99 -5.05
CA ASN A 53 11.17 3.20 -5.08
C ASN A 53 10.96 1.88 -4.34
N PRO A 54 11.63 0.79 -4.73
CA PRO A 54 11.39 -0.52 -4.13
C PRO A 54 11.81 -0.53 -2.66
N LEU A 55 10.98 -1.14 -1.82
CA LEU A 55 11.30 -1.53 -0.45
C LEU A 55 12.17 -2.80 -0.46
N PRO A 56 13.04 -2.99 0.55
CA PRO A 56 13.85 -4.20 0.72
C PRO A 56 12.99 -5.36 1.26
N VAL A 57 11.88 -5.67 0.59
CA VAL A 57 10.90 -6.69 0.98
C VAL A 57 10.81 -7.73 -0.14
N ALA A 58 11.08 -8.99 0.19
CA ALA A 58 10.98 -10.10 -0.74
C ALA A 58 9.52 -10.48 -1.04
N THR A 59 9.30 -11.32 -2.05
CA THR A 59 7.96 -11.83 -2.42
C THR A 59 7.33 -12.69 -1.31
N THR A 60 8.15 -13.33 -0.47
CA THR A 60 7.67 -14.06 0.73
C THR A 60 7.05 -13.14 1.77
N GLY A 61 7.40 -11.85 1.75
CA GLY A 61 6.94 -10.84 2.68
C GLY A 61 7.76 -10.69 3.95
N VAL A 62 7.33 -9.73 4.76
CA VAL A 62 7.79 -9.49 6.14
C VAL A 62 6.58 -9.26 7.04
N ASP A 63 6.62 -9.81 8.24
CA ASP A 63 5.64 -9.57 9.30
C ASP A 63 6.20 -8.55 10.29
N LEU A 64 5.37 -7.57 10.66
CA LEU A 64 5.72 -6.45 11.52
C LEU A 64 4.69 -6.32 12.63
N ASP A 65 5.16 -6.24 13.86
CA ASP A 65 4.31 -5.91 15.00
C ASP A 65 4.22 -4.38 15.14
N VAL A 66 3.01 -3.86 15.12
CA VAL A 66 2.72 -2.43 15.16
C VAL A 66 1.75 -2.16 16.29
N THR A 67 2.03 -1.13 17.10
CA THR A 67 1.16 -0.75 18.21
C THR A 67 0.61 0.64 17.96
N LEU A 68 -0.69 0.81 18.18
CA LEU A 68 -1.33 2.12 18.26
C LEU A 68 -1.74 2.44 19.70
N PRO A 69 -1.72 3.71 20.12
CA PRO A 69 -2.30 4.11 21.39
C PRO A 69 -3.82 3.88 21.36
N GLY A 70 -4.36 3.19 22.35
CA GLY A 70 -5.80 2.98 22.52
C GLY A 70 -6.43 3.89 23.59
N GLU A 71 -7.76 3.84 23.67
CA GLU A 71 -8.51 4.56 24.70
C GLU A 71 -8.18 4.03 26.10
N GLY A 72 -8.09 4.93 27.07
CA GLY A 72 -7.79 4.56 28.47
C GLY A 72 -6.34 4.12 28.69
N GLY A 73 -5.42 4.49 27.81
CA GLY A 73 -3.98 4.22 27.97
C GLY A 73 -3.57 2.77 27.71
N LYS A 74 -4.44 1.97 27.08
CA LYS A 74 -4.11 0.61 26.66
C LYS A 74 -3.64 0.59 25.22
N ASP A 75 -2.47 0.03 25.00
CA ASP A 75 -1.92 -0.21 23.68
C ASP A 75 -2.75 -1.21 22.88
N ARG A 76 -2.91 -0.94 21.59
CA ARG A 76 -3.61 -1.78 20.62
C ARG A 76 -2.59 -2.41 19.69
N PRO A 77 -2.24 -3.70 19.87
CA PRO A 77 -1.30 -4.38 19.01
C PRO A 77 -1.96 -4.81 17.69
N PHE A 78 -1.18 -4.75 16.62
CA PHE A 78 -1.53 -5.18 15.27
C PHE A 78 -0.38 -6.01 14.70
N LYS A 79 -0.72 -7.04 13.93
CA LYS A 79 0.23 -7.74 13.07
C LYS A 79 0.00 -7.30 11.65
N VAL A 80 1.05 -6.80 11.01
CA VAL A 80 1.00 -6.30 9.63
C VAL A 80 1.96 -7.10 8.78
N SER A 81 1.46 -7.74 7.72
CA SER A 81 2.32 -8.35 6.72
C SER A 81 2.40 -7.46 5.49
N ILE A 82 3.61 -7.30 4.93
CA ILE A 82 3.83 -6.58 3.66
C ILE A 82 4.49 -7.55 2.68
N LYS A 83 3.94 -7.64 1.46
CA LYS A 83 4.45 -8.53 0.40
C LYS A 83 4.58 -7.79 -0.91
N PHE A 84 5.71 -7.93 -1.61
CA PHE A 84 5.83 -7.39 -2.96
C PHE A 84 4.91 -8.16 -3.92
N VAL A 85 4.09 -7.43 -4.69
CA VAL A 85 3.15 -8.02 -5.65
C VAL A 85 3.67 -7.83 -7.06
N SER A 86 3.84 -6.57 -7.49
CA SER A 86 4.27 -6.27 -8.86
C SER A 86 4.78 -4.84 -9.00
N ARG A 87 5.42 -4.58 -10.13
CA ARG A 87 5.70 -3.22 -10.60
C ARG A 87 4.55 -2.77 -11.49
N VAL A 88 3.99 -1.59 -11.22
CA VAL A 88 2.90 -0.99 -11.97
C VAL A 88 3.47 0.08 -12.90
N SER A 89 3.34 -0.15 -14.21
CA SER A 89 3.91 0.72 -15.25
C SER A 89 3.00 1.91 -15.55
N TRP A 90 3.47 3.14 -15.32
CA TRP A 90 2.75 4.32 -15.83
C TRP A 90 3.07 4.61 -17.30
N HIS A 91 4.08 3.93 -17.88
CA HIS A 91 4.26 3.98 -19.33
C HIS A 91 3.06 3.36 -20.03
N LEU A 92 2.56 2.22 -19.53
CA LEU A 92 1.34 1.59 -20.02
C LEU A 92 0.13 2.52 -19.91
N LEU A 93 0.00 3.24 -18.78
CA LEU A 93 -1.05 4.25 -18.63
C LEU A 93 -0.99 5.30 -19.73
N HIS A 94 0.21 5.81 -20.04
CA HIS A 94 0.40 6.80 -21.11
C HIS A 94 0.08 6.22 -22.50
N GLU A 95 0.48 4.98 -22.78
CA GLU A 95 0.16 4.30 -24.05
C GLU A 95 -1.36 4.13 -24.24
N VAL A 96 -2.07 3.77 -23.18
CA VAL A 96 -3.54 3.68 -23.18
C VAL A 96 -4.18 5.05 -23.40
N LEU A 97 -3.72 6.09 -22.68
CA LEU A 97 -4.24 7.45 -22.84
C LEU A 97 -4.00 8.04 -24.24
N THR A 98 -2.93 7.60 -24.91
CA THR A 98 -2.59 8.04 -26.28
C THR A 98 -3.16 7.12 -27.38
N GLY A 99 -3.96 6.11 -27.01
CA GLY A 99 -4.58 5.18 -27.95
C GLY A 99 -3.60 4.23 -28.65
N ARG A 100 -2.38 4.08 -28.13
CA ARG A 100 -1.35 3.19 -28.69
C ARG A 100 -1.54 1.73 -28.27
N THR A 101 -2.20 1.50 -27.14
CA THR A 101 -2.46 0.18 -26.58
C THR A 101 -3.84 0.16 -25.92
N LEU A 102 -4.49 -1.00 -25.89
CA LEU A 102 -5.75 -1.18 -25.16
C LEU A 102 -5.47 -1.56 -23.71
N PRO A 103 -6.28 -1.10 -22.74
CA PRO A 103 -6.15 -1.55 -21.37
C PRO A 103 -6.44 -3.05 -21.27
N GLU A 104 -5.69 -3.76 -20.43
CA GLU A 104 -6.03 -5.14 -20.09
C GLU A 104 -7.42 -5.20 -19.45
N PRO A 105 -8.20 -6.27 -19.70
CA PRO A 105 -9.49 -6.47 -19.04
C PRO A 105 -9.35 -6.36 -17.52
N LEU A 106 -10.26 -5.63 -16.89
CA LEU A 106 -10.26 -5.47 -15.44
C LEU A 106 -10.62 -6.82 -14.79
N GLU A 107 -9.66 -7.46 -14.14
CA GLU A 107 -9.93 -8.66 -13.35
C GLU A 107 -10.54 -8.27 -12.00
N LEU A 108 -11.87 -8.06 -11.99
CA LEU A 108 -12.63 -7.68 -10.80
C LEU A 108 -12.56 -8.71 -9.66
N ASP A 109 -12.25 -9.97 -9.98
CA ASP A 109 -12.17 -11.05 -9.00
C ASP A 109 -10.87 -11.01 -8.17
N LYS A 110 -9.84 -10.27 -8.63
CA LYS A 110 -8.58 -10.17 -7.88
C LYS A 110 -8.72 -9.14 -6.76
N PRO A 111 -8.27 -9.47 -5.53
CA PRO A 111 -8.36 -8.56 -4.39
C PRO A 111 -7.45 -7.32 -4.51
N ILE A 112 -6.49 -7.35 -5.45
CA ILE A 112 -5.52 -6.28 -5.69
C ILE A 112 -5.46 -6.01 -7.19
N SER A 113 -5.66 -4.74 -7.56
CA SER A 113 -5.55 -4.28 -8.93
C SER A 113 -4.13 -3.84 -9.26
N THR A 114 -3.57 -4.36 -10.36
CA THR A 114 -2.32 -3.89 -10.97
C THR A 114 -2.55 -2.76 -11.98
N ASN A 115 -3.80 -2.29 -12.14
CA ASN A 115 -4.14 -1.22 -13.06
C ASN A 115 -3.48 0.10 -12.60
N PRO A 116 -2.71 0.78 -13.47
CA PRO A 116 -2.02 2.01 -13.10
C PRO A 116 -2.96 3.15 -12.69
N VAL A 117 -4.21 3.17 -13.18
CA VAL A 117 -5.22 4.16 -12.75
C VAL A 117 -5.51 4.04 -11.26
N HIS A 118 -5.58 2.82 -10.72
CA HIS A 118 -5.82 2.60 -9.30
C HIS A 118 -4.64 3.12 -8.45
N ALA A 119 -3.40 2.94 -8.92
CA ALA A 119 -2.24 3.51 -8.25
C ALA A 119 -2.28 5.04 -8.20
N VAL A 120 -2.65 5.69 -9.31
CA VAL A 120 -2.78 7.16 -9.39
C VAL A 120 -3.89 7.66 -8.45
N ASP A 121 -5.06 7.02 -8.43
CA ASP A 121 -6.15 7.36 -7.49
C ASP A 121 -5.66 7.31 -6.03
N VAL A 122 -5.01 6.21 -5.64
CA VAL A 122 -4.50 6.01 -4.28
C VAL A 122 -3.47 7.07 -3.91
N VAL A 123 -2.55 7.41 -4.82
CA VAL A 123 -1.56 8.48 -4.61
C VAL A 123 -2.26 9.81 -4.33
N LEU A 124 -3.21 10.21 -5.17
CA LEU A 124 -3.86 11.52 -5.09
C LEU A 124 -4.76 11.65 -3.86
N ARG A 125 -5.42 10.57 -3.44
CA ARG A 125 -6.33 10.60 -2.28
C ARG A 125 -5.66 10.26 -0.96
N HIS A 126 -4.38 9.88 -0.94
CA HIS A 126 -3.72 9.43 0.28
C HIS A 126 -3.79 10.48 1.39
N LEU A 127 -3.24 11.68 1.16
CA LEU A 127 -3.22 12.76 2.16
C LEU A 127 -4.62 13.22 2.59
N PRO A 128 -5.60 13.46 1.67
CA PRO A 128 -6.97 13.80 2.08
C PRO A 128 -7.72 12.69 2.84
N SER A 129 -7.24 11.44 2.78
CA SER A 129 -7.89 10.30 3.46
C SER A 129 -7.32 9.99 4.84
N MET A 130 -6.29 10.72 5.29
CA MET A 130 -5.65 10.54 6.60
C MET A 130 -6.48 11.17 7.72
#